data_AF-A0A3R8P2E3-F1
#
_entry.id   AF-A0A3R8P2E3-F1
#
_cell.length_a   1.000
_cell.length_b   1.000
_cell.length_c   1.000
_cell.angle_alpha   90.00
_cell.angle_beta   90.00
_cell.angle_gamma   90.00
#
_symmetry.space_group_name_H-M   'P 1'
#
loop_
_entity.id
_entity.type
_entity.pdbx_description
1 polymer ?
#
loop_
_entity_poly.entity_id
_entity_poly.type
_entity_poly.pdbx_seq_one_letter_code
_entity_poly.pdbx_strand_id
1 'polypeptide(L)' 'MKVFKKIYLASFIGLGLYAVGYVFGEWLATGQIDLSTLNILLPMVLGLLALLLIEKESNEN' A
#
# COMPACT_ATOMS: atom_id res chain seq x y z
N MET A 1 5.81 -21.70 1.48
CA MET A 1 6.14 -20.48 0.70
C MET A 1 4.90 -19.76 0.14
N LYS A 2 4.00 -20.42 -0.62
CA LYS A 2 2.78 -19.79 -1.18
C LYS A 2 1.85 -19.12 -0.15
N VAL A 3 1.64 -19.76 1.01
CA VAL A 3 0.76 -19.22 2.07
C VAL A 3 1.35 -17.97 2.72
N PHE A 4 2.67 -17.96 2.99
CA PHE A 4 3.37 -16.79 3.53
C PHE A 4 3.29 -15.58 2.58
N LYS A 5 3.44 -15.79 1.26
CA LYS A 5 3.29 -14.73 0.26
C LYS A 5 1.87 -14.14 0.28
N LYS A 6 0.85 -15.00 0.45
CA LYS A 6 -0.56 -14.59 0.60
C LYS A 6 -0.81 -13.78 1.87
N ILE A 7 -0.28 -14.22 3.01
CA ILE A 7 -0.41 -13.50 4.29
C ILE A 7 0.29 -12.15 4.20
N TYR A 8 1.49 -12.12 3.64
CA TYR A 8 2.25 -10.89 3.44
C TYR A 8 1.48 -9.89 2.58
N LEU A 9 0.92 -10.34 1.45
CA LEU A 9 0.11 -9.50 0.58
C LEU A 9 -1.16 -8.99 1.26
N ALA A 10 -1.87 -9.84 2.01
CA ALA A 10 -3.06 -9.44 2.75
C ALA A 10 -2.76 -8.39 3.82
N SER A 11 -1.67 -8.58 4.58
CA SER A 11 -1.21 -7.60 5.56
C SER A 11 -0.80 -6.27 4.93
N PHE A 12 -0.12 -6.33 3.77
CA PHE A 12 0.30 -5.15 3.03
C PHE A 12 -0.90 -4.35 2.52
N ILE A 13 -1.92 -5.02 1.97
CA ILE A 13 -3.17 -4.40 1.52
C ILE A 13 -3.92 -3.79 2.71
N GLY A 14 -3.99 -4.50 3.85
CA GLY A 14 -4.64 -4.00 5.06
C GLY A 14 -3.99 -2.71 5.59
N LEU A 15 -2.65 -2.66 5.63
CA LEU A 15 -1.90 -1.46 5.99
C LEU A 15 -2.13 -0.31 5.02
N GLY A 16 -2.16 -0.60 3.71
CA GLY A 16 -2.46 0.38 2.68
C GLY A 16 -3.86 0.98 2.85
N LEU A 17 -4.88 0.15 3.06
CA LEU A 17 -6.26 0.61 3.29
C LEU A 17 -6.38 1.46 4.56
N TYR A 18 -5.71 1.05 5.64
CA TYR A 18 -5.67 1.83 6.88
C TYR A 18 -5.06 3.21 6.65
N ALA A 19 -3.92 3.28 5.98
CA ALA A 19 -3.24 4.54 5.71
C ALA A 19 -4.06 5.46 4.78
N VAL A 20 -4.70 4.91 3.75
CA VAL A 20 -5.62 5.67 2.87
C VAL A 20 -6.80 6.20 3.69
N GLY A 21 -7.44 5.34 4.50
CA GLY A 21 -8.55 5.74 5.35
C GLY A 21 -8.17 6.83 6.35
N TYR A 22 -6.96 6.77 6.92
CA TYR A 22 -6.43 7.80 7.81
C TYR A 22 -6.23 9.14 7.08
N VAL A 23 -5.59 9.14 5.90
CA VAL A 23 -5.40 10.37 5.09
C VAL A 23 -6.74 11.01 4.74
N PHE A 24 -7.70 10.20 4.26
CA PHE A 24 -9.03 10.70 3.91
C PHE A 24 -9.80 11.17 5.15
N GLY A 25 -9.67 10.48 6.27
CA GLY A 25 -10.28 10.86 7.55
C GLY A 25 -9.75 12.20 8.06
N GLU A 26 -8.44 12.39 8.08
CA GLU A 26 -7.82 13.67 8.44
C GLU A 26 -8.23 14.78 7.48
N TRP A 27 -8.28 14.49 6.18
CA TRP A 27 -8.72 15.46 5.19
C TRP A 27 -10.18 15.87 5.39
N LEU A 28 -11.08 14.94 5.67
CA LEU A 28 -12.49 15.24 5.97
C LEU A 28 -12.64 16.01 7.28
N ALA A 29 -11.82 15.72 8.28
CA ALA A 29 -11.90 16.37 9.59
C ALA A 29 -11.28 17.78 9.60
N THR A 30 -10.23 18.01 8.83
CA THR A 30 -9.41 19.24 8.90
C THR A 30 -9.42 20.07 7.62
N GLY A 31 -9.88 19.51 6.50
CA GLY A 31 -9.75 20.09 5.16
C GLY A 31 -8.32 20.09 4.61
N GLN A 32 -7.36 19.54 5.35
CA GLN A 32 -5.93 19.53 5.01
C GLN A 32 -5.42 18.10 4.89
N ILE A 33 -4.48 17.89 3.97
CA ILE A 33 -3.77 16.62 3.85
C ILE A 33 -2.39 16.83 4.47
N ASP A 34 -2.07 16.04 5.50
CA ASP A 34 -0.72 16.03 6.04
C ASP A 34 0.24 15.36 5.04
N LEU A 35 1.28 16.12 4.66
CA LEU A 35 2.34 15.67 3.78
C LEU A 35 3.13 14.51 4.39
N SER A 36 3.20 14.45 5.73
CA SER A 36 3.89 13.38 6.46
C SER A 36 3.24 12.02 6.21
N THR A 37 1.90 11.97 6.21
CA THR A 37 1.11 10.77 5.96
C THR A 37 1.19 10.34 4.50
N LEU A 38 1.23 11.30 3.57
CA LEU A 38 1.46 11.02 2.15
C LEU A 38 2.84 10.40 1.90
N ASN A 39 3.85 10.83 2.67
CA ASN A 39 5.22 10.31 2.59
C ASN A 39 5.34 8.86 3.09
N ILE A 40 4.39 8.39 3.89
CA ILE A 40 4.29 6.98 4.32
C ILE A 40 3.51 6.16 3.27
N LEU A 41 2.49 6.76 2.65
CA LEU A 41 1.64 6.10 1.67
C LEU A 41 2.36 5.83 0.34
N LEU A 42 3.18 6.79 -0.10
CA LEU A 42 3.94 6.73 -1.35
C LEU A 42 4.85 5.50 -1.46
N PRO A 43 5.76 5.20 -0.50
CA PRO A 43 6.62 4.02 -0.57
C PRO A 43 5.82 2.71 -0.50
N MET A 44 4.66 2.69 0.17
CA MET A 44 3.77 1.52 0.15
C MET A 44 3.17 1.28 -1.25
N VAL A 45 2.67 2.32 -1.91
CA VAL A 45 2.11 2.20 -3.27
C VAL A 45 3.19 1.77 -4.27
N LEU A 46 4.37 2.38 -4.19
CA LEU A 46 5.51 2.04 -5.05
C LEU A 46 6.01 0.61 -4.79
N GLY A 47 6.07 0.19 -3.52
CA GLY A 47 6.44 -1.17 -3.14
C GLY A 47 5.47 -2.23 -3.67
N LEU A 48 4.16 -1.94 -3.66
CA LEU A 48 3.14 -2.82 -4.23
C LEU A 48 3.26 -2.94 -5.74
N LEU A 49 3.43 -1.82 -6.44
CA LEU A 49 3.62 -1.80 -7.90
C LEU A 49 4.86 -2.60 -8.31
N ALA A 50 5.96 -2.45 -7.58
CA ALA A 50 7.17 -3.22 -7.82
C ALA A 50 6.95 -4.73 -7.61
N LEU A 51 6.25 -5.12 -6.53
CA LEU A 51 5.90 -6.52 -6.27
C LEU A 51 5.02 -7.13 -7.37
N LEU A 52 4.04 -6.36 -7.86
CA LEU A 52 3.16 -6.79 -8.96
C LEU A 52 3.91 -6.91 -10.29
N LEU A 53 4.84 -5.99 -10.57
CA LEU A 53 5.69 -6.06 -11.76
C LEU A 53 6.59 -7.30 -11.74
N ILE A 54 7.24 -7.59 -10.60
CA ILE A 54 8.07 -8.79 -10.43
C ILE A 54 7.24 -10.06 -10.58
N GLU A 55 6.03 -10.10 -10.01
CA GLU A 55 5.14 -11.26 -10.15
C GLU A 55 4.65 -11.46 -11.59
N LYS A 56 4.39 -10.36 -12.32
CA LYS A 56 4.06 -10.42 -13.74
C LYS A 56 5.23 -10.95 -14.57
N GLU A 57 6.42 -10.39 -14.38
CA GLU A 57 7.64 -10.78 -15.12
C GLU A 57 8.03 -12.24 -14.85
N SER A 58 7.82 -12.72 -13.61
CA SER A 58 8.00 -14.13 -13.23
C SER A 58 6.95 -15.09 -13.82
N ASN A 59 5.81 -14.60 -14.30
CA ASN A 59 4.74 -15.43 -14.87
C ASN A 59 4.79 -15.46 -16.41
N GLU A 60 5.47 -14.48 -17.02
CA GLU A 60 5.69 -14.41 -18.48
C GLU A 60 6.96 -15.16 -18.94
N ASN A 61 7.80 -15.63 -18.00
CA ASN A 61 9.07 -16.33 -18.22
C ASN A 61 9.01 -17.77 -17.66
#